data_AF-A0A8H5I3Y0-F1
#
_entry.id   AF-A0A8H5I3Y0-F1
#
_cell.length_a   1.000
_cell.length_b   1.000
_cell.length_c   1.000
_cell.angle_alpha   90.00
_cell.angle_beta   90.00
_cell.angle_gamma   90.00
#
_symmetry.space_group_name_H-M   'P 1'
#
loop_
_entity.id
_entity.type
_entity.pdbx_description
1 polymer ?
#
loop_
_entity_poly.entity_id
_entity_poly.type
_entity_poly.pdbx_seq_one_letter_code
_entity_poly.pdbx_strand_id
1 'polypeptide(L)'
;MADYTYFNPGLDPEWVEFAQTWTPPALPKDLAVAKKTFNKSRAELFRKELGPIHGLSTEDILIPARDGQEIPGRLYFPDVQAESTGLHPLYIFCHGGGNLFGDIETEDMHCRLFCVKVPCTVLSVGYRHTPEWVFPTQLHDLFDSINWITNTSRANKFRIDLSNVVLGGVSAGGTMCLGAAVAEIEQRTYRIKGLNISIPSTVHPSRFPHHLVKDGYSSLEQNADSPLLSMAQLNFLKSLLKDDPESPYVSPLLLPDSTLKQFPNLALHAEEIGRKDTPGGL
;
A
#
# COMPACT_ATOMS: atom_id res chain seq x y z
N MET A 1 12.40 -11.55 -11.50
CA MET A 1 11.27 -10.73 -12.00
C MET A 1 10.99 -11.09 -13.44
N ALA A 2 9.74 -10.99 -13.87
CA ALA A 2 9.36 -11.22 -15.26
C ALA A 2 9.76 -10.01 -16.12
N ASP A 3 10.25 -10.30 -17.32
CA ASP A 3 10.45 -9.29 -18.36
C ASP A 3 9.07 -8.85 -18.88
N TYR A 4 8.61 -7.67 -18.46
CA TYR A 4 7.30 -7.13 -18.86
C TYR A 4 7.33 -6.36 -20.18
N THR A 5 8.48 -6.27 -20.86
CA THR A 5 8.55 -5.58 -22.18
C THR A 5 7.65 -6.20 -23.24
N TYR A 6 7.29 -7.48 -23.08
CA TYR A 6 6.30 -8.11 -23.93
C TYR A 6 4.89 -7.49 -23.78
N PHE A 7 4.55 -6.98 -22.60
CA PHE A 7 3.24 -6.38 -22.32
C PHE A 7 3.19 -4.87 -22.61
N ASN A 8 4.35 -4.20 -22.67
CA ASN A 8 4.42 -2.79 -23.02
C ASN A 8 5.65 -2.49 -23.90
N PRO A 9 5.49 -2.20 -25.20
CA PRO A 9 6.62 -2.03 -26.13
C PRO A 9 7.39 -0.71 -25.95
N GLY A 10 6.94 0.18 -25.06
CA GLY A 10 7.60 1.46 -24.77
C GLY A 10 6.92 2.20 -23.63
N LEU A 11 7.56 3.26 -23.15
CA LEU A 11 6.95 4.13 -22.13
C LEU A 11 5.78 4.92 -22.69
N ASP A 12 4.80 5.20 -21.83
CA ASP A 12 3.70 6.08 -22.18
C ASP A 12 4.24 7.48 -22.55
N PRO A 13 3.87 8.08 -23.70
CA PRO A 13 4.34 9.40 -24.09
C PRO A 13 4.07 10.49 -23.04
N GLU A 14 2.93 10.42 -22.35
CA GLU A 14 2.58 11.37 -21.28
C GLU A 14 3.56 11.22 -20.09
N TRP A 15 3.93 9.99 -19.75
CA TRP A 15 4.93 9.71 -18.73
C TRP A 15 6.30 10.26 -19.15
N VAL A 16 6.72 10.06 -20.40
CA VAL A 16 8.01 10.56 -20.90
C VAL A 16 8.07 12.09 -20.85
N GLU A 17 7.00 12.78 -21.25
CA GLU A 17 6.92 14.24 -21.17
C GLU A 17 6.93 14.75 -19.72
N PHE A 18 6.16 14.11 -18.84
CA PHE A 18 6.15 14.43 -17.42
C PHE A 18 7.53 14.23 -16.79
N ALA A 19 8.17 13.09 -17.03
CA ALA A 19 9.47 12.73 -16.46
C ALA A 19 10.59 13.71 -16.83
N GLN A 20 10.53 14.33 -18.01
CA GLN A 20 11.51 15.34 -18.44
C GLN A 20 11.40 16.66 -17.67
N THR A 21 10.21 16.99 -17.17
CA THR A 21 9.93 18.28 -16.52
C THR A 21 9.80 18.14 -15.00
N TRP A 22 9.54 16.93 -14.51
CA TRP A 22 9.35 16.67 -13.11
C TRP A 22 10.67 16.67 -12.35
N THR A 23 10.73 17.48 -11.30
CA THR A 23 11.82 17.44 -10.32
C THR A 23 11.24 17.03 -8.98
N PRO A 24 11.78 15.98 -8.31
CA PRO A 24 11.32 15.62 -6.98
C PRO A 24 11.47 16.82 -6.04
N PRO A 25 10.45 17.14 -5.23
CA PRO A 25 10.56 18.23 -4.28
C PRO A 25 11.68 17.92 -3.28
N ALA A 26 12.55 18.90 -3.05
CA ALA A 26 13.57 18.78 -2.02
C ALA A 26 12.88 18.69 -0.65
N LEU A 27 12.99 17.53 0.00
CA LEU A 27 12.46 17.37 1.34
C LEU A 27 13.41 18.01 2.37
N PRO A 28 12.87 18.69 3.40
CA PRO A 28 13.65 19.16 4.53
C PRO A 28 14.47 18.03 5.16
N LYS A 29 15.65 18.36 5.70
CA LYS A 29 16.48 17.38 6.44
C LYS A 29 15.81 16.92 7.74
N ASP A 30 15.03 17.79 8.35
CA ASP A 30 14.23 17.44 9.52
C ASP A 30 13.08 16.51 9.10
N LEU A 31 13.07 15.29 9.65
CA LEU A 31 12.09 14.27 9.26
C LEU A 31 10.66 14.66 9.63
N ALA A 32 10.42 15.36 10.73
CA ALA A 32 9.08 15.79 11.12
C ALA A 32 8.54 16.83 10.14
N VAL A 33 9.38 17.78 9.71
CA VAL A 33 9.02 18.77 8.69
C VAL A 33 8.86 18.13 7.32
N ALA A 34 9.71 17.15 6.97
CA ALA A 34 9.59 16.38 5.74
C ALA A 34 8.27 15.61 5.69
N LYS A 35 7.91 14.91 6.77
CA LYS A 35 6.62 14.18 6.91
C LYS A 35 5.44 15.10 6.69
N LYS A 36 5.41 16.22 7.41
CA LYS A 36 4.33 17.21 7.30
C LYS A 36 4.21 17.79 5.89
N THR A 37 5.33 18.17 5.28
CA THR A 37 5.36 18.75 3.94
C THR A 37 4.90 17.75 2.89
N PHE A 38 5.46 16.54 2.91
CA PHE A 38 5.11 15.47 1.96
C PHE A 38 3.63 15.12 2.06
N ASN A 39 3.11 14.86 3.27
CA ASN A 39 1.73 14.43 3.46
C ASN A 39 0.75 15.52 2.99
N LYS A 40 1.01 16.78 3.36
CA LYS A 40 0.20 17.91 2.93
C LYS A 40 0.18 18.05 1.41
N SER A 41 1.36 18.12 0.79
CA SER A 41 1.48 18.31 -0.66
C SER A 41 0.84 17.17 -1.45
N ARG A 42 0.97 15.93 -0.96
CA ARG A 42 0.34 14.76 -1.58
C ARG A 42 -1.19 14.80 -1.49
N ALA A 43 -1.74 15.11 -0.32
CA ALA A 43 -3.17 15.23 -0.13
C ALA A 43 -3.77 16.39 -0.97
N GLU A 44 -3.08 17.52 -1.04
CA GLU A 44 -3.46 18.66 -1.89
C GLU A 44 -3.44 18.31 -3.37
N LEU A 45 -2.40 17.60 -3.83
CA LEU A 45 -2.29 17.13 -5.21
C LEU A 45 -3.48 16.25 -5.59
N PHE A 46 -3.73 15.17 -4.85
CA PHE A 46 -4.83 14.27 -5.22
C PHE A 46 -6.21 14.92 -5.11
N ARG A 47 -6.41 15.84 -4.16
CA ARG A 47 -7.66 16.64 -4.09
C ARG A 47 -7.84 17.52 -5.32
N LYS A 48 -6.75 18.13 -5.81
CA LYS A 48 -6.77 18.95 -7.01
C LYS A 48 -7.04 18.12 -8.26
N GLU A 49 -6.35 17.00 -8.43
CA GLU A 49 -6.43 16.19 -9.65
C GLU A 49 -7.72 15.36 -9.74
N LEU A 50 -8.22 14.83 -8.62
CA LEU A 50 -9.44 13.98 -8.63
C LEU A 50 -10.74 14.77 -8.45
N GLY A 51 -10.67 16.02 -7.98
CA GLY A 51 -11.84 16.86 -7.72
C GLY A 51 -12.75 16.30 -6.60
N PRO A 52 -13.92 16.91 -6.35
CA PRO A 52 -14.85 16.43 -5.32
C PRO A 52 -15.48 15.09 -5.73
N ILE A 53 -15.59 14.17 -4.76
CA ILE A 53 -16.26 12.87 -4.93
C ILE A 53 -17.49 12.82 -4.01
N HIS A 54 -18.65 12.53 -4.60
CA HIS A 54 -19.95 12.49 -3.95
C HIS A 54 -20.52 11.06 -3.92
N GLY A 55 -21.61 10.86 -3.16
CA GLY A 55 -22.26 9.55 -3.03
C GLY A 55 -21.63 8.64 -1.98
N LEU A 56 -21.00 9.25 -0.96
CA LEU A 56 -20.47 8.55 0.19
C LEU A 56 -20.47 9.42 1.45
N SER A 57 -20.42 8.75 2.59
CA SER A 57 -20.23 9.32 3.91
C SER A 57 -18.90 8.87 4.50
N THR A 58 -18.30 9.67 5.38
CA THR A 58 -17.02 9.35 6.04
C THR A 58 -17.08 9.52 7.56
N GLU A 59 -16.39 8.65 8.30
CA GLU A 59 -16.29 8.70 9.77
C GLU A 59 -14.82 8.50 10.18
N ASP A 60 -14.25 9.48 10.89
CA ASP A 60 -12.92 9.35 11.49
C ASP A 60 -13.03 8.59 12.81
N ILE A 61 -12.12 7.65 13.02
CA ILE A 61 -12.13 6.73 14.15
C ILE A 61 -10.74 6.61 14.76
N LEU A 62 -10.70 6.18 16.02
CA LEU A 62 -9.49 5.79 16.73
C LEU A 62 -9.59 4.30 17.05
N ILE A 63 -8.65 3.53 16.52
CA ILE A 63 -8.59 2.07 16.69
C ILE A 63 -7.60 1.78 17.83
N PRO A 64 -8.01 1.06 18.89
CA PRO A 64 -7.09 0.68 19.96
C PRO A 64 -6.08 -0.34 19.43
N ALA A 65 -4.80 0.00 19.52
CA ALA A 65 -3.69 -0.91 19.27
C ALA A 65 -3.45 -1.82 20.48
N ARG A 66 -2.83 -2.97 20.24
CA ARG A 66 -2.49 -3.98 21.27
C ARG A 66 -1.59 -3.48 22.39
N ASP A 67 -0.86 -2.38 22.17
CA ASP A 67 0.05 -1.76 23.13
C ASP A 67 -0.56 -0.53 23.83
N GLY A 68 -1.88 -0.32 23.66
CA GLY A 68 -2.62 0.77 24.29
C GLY A 68 -2.52 2.11 23.56
N GLN A 69 -1.81 2.18 22.44
CA GLN A 69 -1.85 3.35 21.56
C GLN A 69 -3.14 3.39 20.74
N GLU A 70 -3.40 4.52 20.10
CA GLU A 70 -4.51 4.68 19.16
C GLU A 70 -3.98 4.80 17.73
N ILE A 71 -4.60 4.07 16.80
CA ILE A 71 -4.33 4.10 15.37
C ILE A 71 -5.44 4.93 14.73
N PRO A 72 -5.13 6.09 14.12
CA PRO A 72 -6.09 6.85 13.34
C PRO A 72 -6.63 6.00 12.18
N GLY A 73 -7.93 6.06 11.94
CA GLY A 73 -8.56 5.46 10.78
C GLY A 73 -9.63 6.36 10.21
N ARG A 74 -9.92 6.21 8.92
CA ARG A 74 -11.08 6.83 8.28
C ARG A 74 -11.90 5.76 7.59
N LEU A 75 -13.17 5.69 7.95
CA LEU A 75 -14.15 4.84 7.28
C LEU A 75 -14.85 5.64 6.18
N TYR A 76 -15.12 4.95 5.07
CA TYR A 76 -15.89 5.46 3.93
C TYR A 76 -17.00 4.47 3.64
N PHE A 77 -18.22 4.96 3.51
CA PHE A 77 -19.38 4.13 3.22
C PHE A 77 -20.17 4.73 2.07
N PRO A 78 -20.64 3.93 1.11
CA PRO A 78 -21.46 4.44 0.02
C PRO A 78 -22.75 5.04 0.61
N ASP A 79 -23.21 6.16 0.06
CA ASP A 79 -24.50 6.72 0.44
C ASP A 79 -25.60 5.76 -0.03
N VAL A 80 -26.13 5.01 0.92
CA VAL A 80 -27.12 3.97 0.69
C VAL A 80 -28.41 4.64 0.23
N GLN A 81 -28.83 4.45 -1.04
CA GLN A 81 -30.23 4.71 -1.40
C GLN A 81 -31.11 3.77 -0.56
N ALA A 82 -32.24 4.26 -0.04
CA ALA A 82 -33.11 3.57 0.93
C ALA A 82 -33.53 2.13 0.54
N GLU A 83 -33.35 1.74 -0.72
CA GLU A 83 -33.67 0.42 -1.28
C GLU A 83 -32.50 -0.58 -1.26
N SER A 84 -31.25 -0.14 -1.03
CA SER A 84 -30.10 -1.04 -0.91
C SER A 84 -29.98 -1.57 0.52
N THR A 85 -30.56 -2.74 0.78
CA THR A 85 -30.60 -3.41 2.10
C THR A 85 -29.48 -4.46 2.30
N GLY A 86 -28.56 -4.59 1.34
CA GLY A 86 -27.45 -5.55 1.40
C GLY A 86 -26.27 -5.14 2.30
N LEU A 87 -25.47 -6.13 2.73
CA LEU A 87 -24.15 -5.89 3.30
C LEU A 87 -23.15 -5.51 2.20
N HIS A 88 -22.17 -4.69 2.52
CA HIS A 88 -21.13 -4.21 1.61
C HIS A 88 -19.82 -4.97 1.83
N PRO A 89 -19.08 -5.33 0.75
CA PRO A 89 -17.70 -5.81 0.90
C PRO A 89 -16.86 -4.83 1.71
N LEU A 90 -15.84 -5.33 2.39
CA LEU A 90 -14.90 -4.52 3.16
C LEU A 90 -13.56 -4.47 2.45
N TYR A 91 -13.10 -3.24 2.19
CA TYR A 91 -11.77 -2.94 1.69
C TYR A 91 -10.94 -2.24 2.77
N ILE A 92 -9.91 -2.90 3.27
CA ILE A 92 -9.00 -2.30 4.26
C ILE A 92 -7.76 -1.83 3.51
N PHE A 93 -7.51 -0.53 3.54
CA PHE A 93 -6.49 0.13 2.75
C PHE A 93 -5.32 0.62 3.60
N CYS A 94 -4.10 0.26 3.18
CA CYS A 94 -2.85 0.78 3.72
C CYS A 94 -2.17 1.68 2.69
N HIS A 95 -1.92 2.93 3.06
CA HIS A 95 -1.26 3.89 2.19
C HIS A 95 0.22 3.54 1.93
N GLY A 96 0.80 4.16 0.89
CA GLY A 96 2.24 4.10 0.63
C GLY A 96 3.01 5.21 1.35
N GLY A 97 4.34 5.20 1.20
CA GLY A 97 5.23 6.21 1.79
C GLY A 97 6.43 5.65 2.55
N GLY A 98 6.82 4.38 2.29
CA GLY A 98 8.04 3.81 2.82
C GLY A 98 8.06 3.63 4.35
N ASN A 99 6.90 3.57 4.99
CA ASN A 99 6.75 3.56 6.46
C ASN A 99 7.32 4.81 7.16
N LEU A 100 7.65 5.87 6.41
CA LEU A 100 8.05 7.18 6.94
C LEU A 100 6.97 8.23 6.67
N PHE A 101 6.36 8.17 5.49
CA PHE A 101 5.38 9.13 4.99
C PHE A 101 3.99 8.50 4.83
N GLY A 102 3.01 9.39 4.67
CA GLY A 102 1.60 9.06 4.48
C GLY A 102 0.79 9.19 5.77
N ASP A 103 -0.52 9.27 5.58
CA ASP A 103 -1.55 9.28 6.61
C ASP A 103 -2.93 9.10 5.94
N ILE A 104 -4.01 9.16 6.73
CA ILE A 104 -5.39 9.03 6.23
C ILE A 104 -5.80 10.14 5.25
N GLU A 105 -5.11 11.28 5.23
CA GLU A 105 -5.38 12.38 4.28
C GLU A 105 -4.66 12.15 2.94
N THR A 106 -3.48 11.55 2.96
CA THR A 106 -2.66 11.36 1.76
C THR A 106 -3.31 10.49 0.68
N GLU A 107 -4.24 9.61 1.05
CA GLU A 107 -4.95 8.71 0.13
C GLU A 107 -6.47 8.83 0.28
N ASP A 108 -6.95 9.91 0.89
CA ASP A 108 -8.39 10.14 1.12
C ASP A 108 -9.15 10.07 -0.20
N MET A 109 -8.70 10.79 -1.22
CA MET A 109 -9.36 10.83 -2.52
C MET A 109 -9.41 9.47 -3.23
N HIS A 110 -8.36 8.65 -3.10
CA HIS A 110 -8.35 7.29 -3.63
C HIS A 110 -9.34 6.39 -2.90
N CYS A 111 -9.42 6.49 -1.56
CA CYS A 111 -10.38 5.73 -0.78
C CYS A 111 -11.83 6.12 -1.11
N ARG A 112 -12.11 7.43 -1.29
CA ARG A 112 -13.41 7.94 -1.74
C ARG A 112 -13.77 7.39 -3.12
N LEU A 113 -12.84 7.48 -4.07
CA LEU A 113 -13.04 7.00 -5.44
C LEU A 113 -13.32 5.50 -5.45
N PHE A 114 -12.55 4.72 -4.69
CA PHE A 114 -12.71 3.28 -4.59
C PHE A 114 -14.07 2.90 -3.99
N CYS A 115 -14.46 3.55 -2.88
CA CYS A 115 -15.76 3.36 -2.22
C CYS A 115 -16.95 3.54 -3.19
N VAL A 116 -16.90 4.56 -4.06
CA VAL A 116 -17.98 4.86 -5.01
C VAL A 116 -17.94 3.97 -6.25
N LYS A 117 -16.75 3.70 -6.80
CA LYS A 117 -16.58 2.87 -8.01
C LYS A 117 -16.80 1.39 -7.74
N VAL A 118 -16.44 0.95 -6.55
CA VAL A 118 -16.69 -0.40 -6.04
C VAL A 118 -17.51 -0.21 -4.77
N PRO A 119 -18.86 -0.28 -4.84
CA PRO A 119 -19.76 0.01 -3.71
C PRO A 119 -19.48 -0.84 -2.45
N CYS A 120 -18.50 -0.41 -1.67
CA CYS A 120 -17.89 -1.15 -0.59
C CYS A 120 -17.58 -0.22 0.59
N THR A 121 -17.49 -0.79 1.79
CA THR A 121 -16.96 -0.07 2.94
C THR A 121 -15.44 -0.04 2.84
N VAL A 122 -14.84 1.15 2.92
CA VAL A 122 -13.38 1.30 2.98
C VAL A 122 -12.95 1.68 4.38
N LEU A 123 -11.92 1.02 4.92
CA LEU A 123 -11.17 1.47 6.09
C LEU A 123 -9.76 1.88 5.65
N SER A 124 -9.45 3.17 5.67
CA SER A 124 -8.08 3.66 5.54
C SER A 124 -7.38 3.60 6.90
N VAL A 125 -6.26 2.87 6.97
CA VAL A 125 -5.50 2.65 8.20
C VAL A 125 -4.34 3.65 8.26
N GLY A 126 -4.38 4.57 9.24
CA GLY A 126 -3.31 5.52 9.56
C GLY A 126 -2.26 4.89 10.47
N TYR A 127 -1.64 3.80 10.02
CA TYR A 127 -0.65 3.03 10.79
C TYR A 127 0.55 3.89 11.23
N ARG A 128 1.25 3.46 12.28
CA ARG A 128 2.33 4.25 12.90
C ARG A 128 3.61 4.28 12.08
N HIS A 129 4.37 5.37 12.17
CA HIS A 129 5.50 5.62 11.28
C HIS A 129 6.86 5.55 11.96
N THR A 130 7.88 5.29 11.14
CA THR A 130 9.29 5.52 11.49
C THR A 130 9.59 7.02 11.62
N PRO A 131 10.66 7.39 12.35
CA PRO A 131 11.57 6.53 13.13
C PRO A 131 11.01 6.11 14.51
N GLU A 132 9.87 6.65 14.93
CA GLU A 132 9.31 6.43 16.27
C GLU A 132 8.87 4.97 16.47
N TRP A 133 8.32 4.37 15.42
CA TRP A 133 7.82 2.99 15.41
C TRP A 133 8.49 2.20 14.31
N VAL A 134 9.18 1.13 14.70
CA VAL A 134 9.92 0.24 13.79
C VAL A 134 9.17 -1.06 13.55
N PHE A 135 9.61 -1.85 12.57
CA PHE A 135 9.05 -3.18 12.33
C PHE A 135 9.05 -4.04 13.62
N PRO A 136 7.98 -4.79 13.93
CA PRO A 136 6.78 -5.04 13.13
C PRO A 136 5.56 -4.16 13.47
N THR A 137 5.74 -2.97 14.05
CA THR A 137 4.64 -2.15 14.57
C THR A 137 3.55 -1.86 13.53
N GLN A 138 3.94 -1.50 12.31
CA GLN A 138 3.01 -1.18 11.23
C GLN A 138 2.12 -2.37 10.85
N LEU A 139 2.71 -3.57 10.84
CA LEU A 139 1.99 -4.80 10.56
C LEU A 139 1.03 -5.14 11.70
N HIS A 140 1.44 -4.92 12.95
CA HIS A 140 0.56 -5.05 14.11
C HIS A 140 -0.62 -4.07 14.04
N ASP A 141 -0.39 -2.83 13.63
CA ASP A 141 -1.46 -1.84 13.46
C ASP A 141 -2.48 -2.28 12.39
N LEU A 142 -2.01 -2.85 11.29
CA LEU A 142 -2.90 -3.46 10.30
C LEU A 142 -3.72 -4.62 10.90
N PHE A 143 -3.09 -5.54 11.63
CA PHE A 143 -3.80 -6.64 12.28
C PHE A 143 -4.83 -6.18 13.31
N ASP A 144 -4.47 -5.19 14.12
CA ASP A 144 -5.36 -4.62 15.13
C ASP A 144 -6.53 -3.90 14.45
N SER A 145 -6.29 -3.23 13.32
CA SER A 145 -7.33 -2.60 12.49
C SER A 145 -8.28 -3.62 11.86
N ILE A 146 -7.75 -4.72 11.30
CA ILE A 146 -8.56 -5.81 10.74
C ILE A 146 -9.44 -6.42 11.84
N ASN A 147 -8.84 -6.81 12.97
CA ASN A 147 -9.57 -7.38 14.10
C ASN A 147 -10.62 -6.42 14.66
N TRP A 148 -10.31 -5.14 14.68
CA TRP A 148 -11.24 -4.13 15.12
C TRP A 148 -12.45 -4.09 14.19
N ILE A 149 -12.27 -3.80 12.90
CA ILE A 149 -13.41 -3.60 11.99
C ILE A 149 -14.22 -4.87 11.74
N THR A 150 -13.58 -6.05 11.78
CA THR A 150 -14.25 -7.33 11.52
C THR A 150 -15.04 -7.87 12.71
N ASN A 151 -15.07 -7.17 13.85
CA ASN A 151 -15.93 -7.53 14.97
C ASN A 151 -17.41 -7.44 14.58
N THR A 152 -18.21 -8.46 14.93
CA THR A 152 -19.63 -8.59 14.55
C THR A 152 -20.47 -7.34 14.84
N SER A 153 -20.27 -6.68 15.99
CA SER A 153 -21.07 -5.49 16.34
C SER A 153 -20.78 -4.31 15.40
N ARG A 154 -19.51 -4.11 15.04
CA ARG A 154 -19.09 -3.06 14.10
C ARG A 154 -19.44 -3.43 12.67
N ALA A 155 -19.26 -4.68 12.29
CA ALA A 155 -19.71 -5.17 11.00
C ALA A 155 -21.21 -4.94 10.80
N ASN A 156 -22.04 -5.16 11.82
CA ASN A 156 -23.47 -4.84 11.76
C ASN A 156 -23.72 -3.32 11.71
N LYS A 157 -23.06 -2.52 12.55
CA LYS A 157 -23.17 -1.04 12.55
C LYS A 157 -22.91 -0.47 11.16
N PHE A 158 -21.87 -0.98 10.50
CA PHE A 158 -21.36 -0.48 9.24
C PHE A 158 -21.84 -1.29 8.02
N ARG A 159 -22.74 -2.26 8.24
CA ARG A 159 -23.31 -3.13 7.21
C ARG A 159 -22.25 -3.83 6.35
N ILE A 160 -21.22 -4.36 6.99
CA ILE A 160 -20.09 -5.03 6.35
C ILE A 160 -20.38 -6.52 6.14
N ASP A 161 -20.08 -7.00 4.94
CA ASP A 161 -20.03 -8.41 4.59
C ASP A 161 -18.66 -9.01 4.96
N LEU A 162 -18.61 -9.69 6.10
CA LEU A 162 -17.41 -10.36 6.59
C LEU A 162 -17.00 -11.60 5.75
N SER A 163 -17.77 -11.99 4.74
CA SER A 163 -17.38 -13.02 3.77
C SER A 163 -16.62 -12.44 2.56
N ASN A 164 -16.52 -11.11 2.47
CA ASN A 164 -15.86 -10.38 1.38
C ASN A 164 -14.94 -9.29 1.95
N VAL A 165 -13.87 -9.72 2.63
CA VAL A 165 -12.80 -8.84 3.13
C VAL A 165 -11.63 -8.85 2.16
N VAL A 166 -11.24 -7.68 1.66
CA VAL A 166 -10.11 -7.48 0.76
C VAL A 166 -9.15 -6.51 1.40
N LEU A 167 -7.85 -6.83 1.37
CA LEU A 167 -6.82 -5.87 1.72
C LEU A 167 -6.33 -5.17 0.46
N GLY A 168 -5.97 -3.90 0.57
CA GLY A 168 -5.25 -3.25 -0.50
C GLY A 168 -4.30 -2.19 0.00
N GLY A 169 -3.38 -1.82 -0.87
CA GLY A 169 -2.37 -0.86 -0.49
C GLY A 169 -1.36 -0.58 -1.58
N VAL A 170 -0.61 0.49 -1.39
CA VAL A 170 0.38 0.97 -2.35
C VAL A 170 1.76 0.90 -1.72
N SER A 171 2.76 0.42 -2.44
CA SER A 171 4.16 0.39 -2.00
C SER A 171 4.31 -0.30 -0.63
N ALA A 172 4.77 0.43 0.40
CA ALA A 172 4.85 -0.07 1.78
C ALA A 172 3.53 -0.68 2.29
N GLY A 173 2.38 -0.06 1.97
CA GLY A 173 1.07 -0.60 2.29
C GLY A 173 0.76 -1.91 1.58
N GLY A 174 1.18 -2.04 0.32
CA GLY A 174 1.08 -3.30 -0.44
C GLY A 174 1.96 -4.40 0.16
N THR A 175 3.17 -4.06 0.60
CA THR A 175 4.06 -4.99 1.34
C THR A 175 3.40 -5.49 2.63
N MET A 176 2.76 -4.60 3.41
CA MET A 176 2.04 -5.02 4.61
C MET A 176 0.87 -5.94 4.31
N CYS A 177 0.13 -5.70 3.22
CA CYS A 177 -0.95 -6.58 2.78
C CYS A 177 -0.43 -7.99 2.44
N LEU A 178 0.75 -8.11 1.83
CA LEU A 178 1.39 -9.41 1.61
C LEU A 178 1.80 -10.07 2.92
N GLY A 179 2.35 -9.33 3.88
CA GLY A 179 2.63 -9.84 5.22
C GLY A 179 1.37 -10.33 5.92
N ALA A 180 0.25 -9.63 5.76
CA ALA A 180 -1.03 -10.08 6.30
C ALA A 180 -1.58 -11.35 5.63
N ALA A 181 -1.31 -11.56 4.34
CA ALA A 181 -1.64 -12.81 3.66
C ALA A 181 -0.85 -14.01 4.21
N VAL A 182 0.43 -13.80 4.56
CA VAL A 182 1.23 -14.83 5.26
C VAL A 182 0.58 -15.17 6.60
N ALA A 183 0.24 -14.15 7.41
CA ALA A 183 -0.43 -14.37 8.69
C ALA A 183 -1.79 -15.07 8.54
N GLU A 184 -2.55 -14.78 7.48
CA GLU A 184 -3.81 -15.47 7.18
C GLU A 184 -3.63 -16.95 6.88
N ILE A 185 -2.57 -17.33 6.17
CA ILE A 185 -2.27 -18.75 5.91
C ILE A 185 -1.95 -19.48 7.21
N GLU A 186 -1.19 -18.84 8.09
CA GLU A 186 -0.75 -19.40 9.37
C GLU A 186 -1.89 -19.52 10.39
N GLN A 187 -2.76 -18.50 10.45
CA GLN A 187 -3.73 -18.34 11.54
C GLN A 187 -5.19 -18.59 11.10
N ARG A 188 -5.54 -18.30 9.85
CA ARG A 188 -6.90 -18.39 9.28
C ARG A 188 -7.95 -17.61 10.07
N THR A 189 -7.59 -16.43 10.55
CA THR A 189 -8.39 -15.62 11.48
C THR A 189 -9.01 -14.38 10.84
N TYR A 190 -8.39 -13.82 9.79
CA TYR A 190 -8.70 -12.50 9.25
C TYR A 190 -9.69 -12.53 8.08
N ARG A 191 -9.99 -13.72 7.53
CA ARG A 191 -10.97 -13.94 6.45
C ARG A 191 -10.64 -13.17 5.18
N ILE A 192 -9.36 -12.98 4.91
CA ILE A 192 -8.88 -12.20 3.76
C ILE A 192 -9.14 -13.01 2.49
N LYS A 193 -10.08 -12.53 1.67
CA LYS A 193 -10.50 -13.18 0.42
C LYS A 193 -9.63 -12.79 -0.77
N GLY A 194 -9.03 -11.61 -0.71
CA GLY A 194 -8.15 -11.13 -1.76
C GLY A 194 -7.30 -9.95 -1.36
N LEU A 195 -6.33 -9.66 -2.23
CA LEU A 195 -5.40 -8.56 -2.15
C LEU A 195 -5.50 -7.72 -3.43
N ASN A 196 -5.59 -6.41 -3.29
CA ASN A 196 -5.48 -5.45 -4.39
C ASN A 196 -4.33 -4.48 -4.09
N ILE A 197 -3.14 -4.79 -4.61
CA ILE A 197 -1.90 -4.09 -4.23
C ILE A 197 -1.19 -3.51 -5.43
N SER A 198 -0.64 -2.31 -5.24
CA SER A 198 0.15 -1.62 -6.24
C SER A 198 1.60 -1.48 -5.78
N ILE A 199 2.52 -1.76 -6.69
CA ILE A 199 3.98 -1.60 -6.54
C ILE A 199 4.55 -2.08 -5.19
N PRO A 200 4.15 -3.25 -4.65
CA PRO A 200 4.66 -3.71 -3.36
C PRO A 200 6.15 -4.02 -3.42
N SER A 201 6.88 -3.82 -2.32
CA SER A 201 8.17 -4.49 -2.12
C SER A 201 7.88 -5.94 -1.72
N THR A 202 8.16 -6.88 -2.62
CA THR A 202 7.83 -8.31 -2.44
C THR A 202 8.96 -9.15 -1.86
N VAL A 203 10.20 -8.65 -1.96
CA VAL A 203 11.41 -9.20 -1.36
C VAL A 203 12.25 -8.03 -0.85
N HIS A 204 12.88 -8.19 0.31
CA HIS A 204 13.85 -7.24 0.81
C HIS A 204 15.03 -7.12 -0.19
N PRO A 205 15.48 -5.91 -0.59
CA PRO A 205 16.56 -5.75 -1.57
C PRO A 205 17.85 -6.51 -1.25
N SER A 206 18.25 -6.58 0.03
CA SER A 206 19.43 -7.36 0.46
C SER A 206 19.28 -8.88 0.37
N ARG A 207 18.05 -9.39 0.16
CA ARG A 207 17.72 -10.81 -0.02
C ARG A 207 17.14 -11.09 -1.40
N PHE A 208 17.25 -10.13 -2.31
CA PHE A 208 16.76 -10.30 -3.67
C PHE A 208 17.47 -11.48 -4.34
N PRO A 209 16.74 -12.45 -4.92
CA PRO A 209 17.34 -13.64 -5.48
C PRO A 209 17.90 -13.36 -6.88
N HIS A 210 19.02 -12.62 -6.95
CA HIS A 210 19.65 -12.22 -8.22
C HIS A 210 19.91 -13.41 -9.15
N HIS A 211 20.25 -14.57 -8.61
CA HIS A 211 20.48 -15.81 -9.37
C HIS A 211 19.24 -16.34 -10.13
N LEU A 212 18.03 -15.88 -9.79
CA LEU A 212 16.78 -16.23 -10.48
C LEU A 212 16.38 -15.19 -11.54
N VAL A 213 17.17 -14.13 -11.71
CA VAL A 213 16.89 -13.05 -12.67
C VAL A 213 18.01 -13.04 -13.70
N LYS A 214 17.64 -12.89 -14.97
CA LYS A 214 18.62 -12.72 -16.05
C LYS A 214 19.42 -11.44 -15.80
N ASP A 215 20.74 -11.50 -16.00
CA ASP A 215 21.63 -10.36 -15.83
C ASP A 215 21.12 -9.13 -16.60
N GLY A 216 21.08 -7.97 -15.93
CA GLY A 216 20.60 -6.73 -16.50
C GLY A 216 19.08 -6.57 -16.56
N TYR A 217 18.29 -7.50 -16.00
CA TYR A 217 16.81 -7.44 -15.97
C TYR A 217 16.23 -7.21 -14.55
N SER A 218 17.04 -6.74 -13.61
CA SER A 218 16.55 -6.35 -12.28
C SER A 218 16.18 -4.87 -12.26
N SER A 219 14.93 -4.54 -11.90
CA SER A 219 14.53 -3.14 -11.73
C SER A 219 15.31 -2.44 -10.60
N LEU A 220 15.81 -3.18 -9.61
CA LEU A 220 16.66 -2.63 -8.55
C LEU A 220 17.99 -2.09 -9.11
N GLU A 221 18.49 -2.68 -10.19
CA GLU A 221 19.73 -2.29 -10.87
C GLU A 221 19.44 -1.25 -11.96
N GLN A 222 18.45 -1.52 -12.81
CA GLN A 222 18.06 -0.65 -13.93
C GLN A 222 17.59 0.72 -13.44
N ASN A 223 16.83 0.76 -12.35
CA ASN A 223 16.24 1.98 -11.80
C ASN A 223 16.95 2.44 -10.52
N ALA A 224 18.22 2.06 -10.32
CA ALA A 224 18.96 2.35 -9.10
C ALA A 224 19.00 3.85 -8.75
N ASP A 225 19.05 4.70 -9.78
CA ASP A 225 19.15 6.15 -9.67
C ASP A 225 17.85 6.87 -10.03
N SER A 226 16.72 6.14 -10.08
CA SER A 226 15.43 6.71 -10.49
C SER A 226 15.09 7.96 -9.65
N PRO A 227 14.62 9.06 -10.29
CA PRO A 227 14.32 10.31 -9.60
C PRO A 227 13.07 10.21 -8.70
N LEU A 228 12.21 9.22 -8.92
CA LEU A 228 11.03 8.96 -8.08
C LEU A 228 11.44 8.29 -6.75
N LEU A 229 12.00 7.09 -6.85
CA LEU A 229 12.51 6.29 -5.74
C LEU A 229 13.81 5.60 -6.17
N SER A 230 14.94 6.18 -5.76
CA SER A 230 16.26 5.58 -5.94
C SER A 230 16.53 4.48 -4.91
N MET A 231 17.52 3.63 -5.20
CA MET A 231 18.01 2.63 -4.24
C MET A 231 18.60 3.27 -2.99
N ALA A 232 19.21 4.46 -3.10
CA ALA A 232 19.68 5.21 -1.94
C ALA A 232 18.54 5.61 -1.00
N GLN A 233 17.43 6.12 -1.56
CA GLN A 233 16.23 6.47 -0.79
C GLN A 233 15.56 5.22 -0.20
N LEU A 234 15.44 4.13 -0.97
CA LEU A 234 14.87 2.88 -0.49
C LEU A 234 15.68 2.31 0.69
N ASN A 235 17.01 2.31 0.57
CA ASN A 235 17.91 1.86 1.64
C ASN A 235 17.81 2.75 2.89
N PHE A 236 17.67 4.07 2.70
CA PHE A 236 17.44 5.00 3.80
C PHE A 236 16.12 4.67 4.55
N LEU A 237 15.01 4.52 3.83
CA LEU A 237 13.71 4.15 4.43
C LEU A 237 13.79 2.83 5.21
N LYS A 238 14.46 1.83 4.65
CA LYS A 238 14.69 0.53 5.31
C LYS A 238 15.56 0.64 6.56
N SER A 239 16.59 1.48 6.54
CA SER A 239 17.43 1.73 7.72
C SER A 239 16.64 2.31 8.91
N LEU A 240 15.59 3.09 8.63
CA LEU A 240 14.68 3.60 9.65
C LEU A 240 13.72 2.53 10.16
N LEU A 241 13.18 1.71 9.25
CA LEU A 241 12.21 0.66 9.57
C LEU A 241 12.81 -0.49 10.38
N LYS A 242 14.09 -0.81 10.14
CA LYS A 242 14.79 -1.93 10.79
C LYS A 242 14.03 -3.25 10.65
N ASP A 243 13.45 -3.48 9.47
CA ASP A 243 12.79 -4.72 9.12
C ASP A 243 13.78 -5.89 9.07
N ASP A 244 13.34 -7.07 9.48
CA ASP A 244 14.11 -8.30 9.31
C ASP A 244 14.01 -8.75 7.85
N PRO A 245 15.10 -8.72 7.05
CA PRO A 245 15.06 -9.10 5.65
C PRO A 245 14.62 -10.54 5.38
N GLU A 246 14.80 -11.42 6.36
CA GLU A 246 14.44 -12.85 6.30
C GLU A 246 13.02 -13.13 6.81
N SER A 247 12.37 -12.13 7.42
CA SER A 247 11.01 -12.31 7.89
C SER A 247 10.07 -12.61 6.72
N PRO A 248 9.22 -13.64 6.83
CA PRO A 248 8.25 -13.96 5.78
C PRO A 248 7.21 -12.84 5.59
N TYR A 249 7.05 -11.96 6.58
CA TYR A 249 6.19 -10.78 6.48
C TYR A 249 6.83 -9.61 5.70
N VAL A 250 8.14 -9.66 5.46
CA VAL A 250 8.92 -8.63 4.73
C VAL A 250 9.31 -9.13 3.34
N SER A 251 9.70 -10.40 3.24
CA SER A 251 10.12 -11.05 2.00
C SER A 251 9.23 -12.26 1.66
N PRO A 252 7.91 -12.08 1.50
CA PRO A 252 6.96 -13.19 1.31
C PRO A 252 7.27 -14.04 0.09
N LEU A 253 7.87 -13.49 -0.98
CA LEU A 253 8.20 -14.28 -2.17
C LEU A 253 9.43 -15.18 -2.01
N LEU A 254 10.09 -15.19 -0.85
CA LEU A 254 11.09 -16.20 -0.50
C LEU A 254 10.46 -17.47 0.11
N LEU A 255 9.15 -17.44 0.38
CA LEU A 255 8.42 -18.62 0.85
C LEU A 255 8.33 -19.70 -0.24
N PRO A 256 8.21 -20.98 0.15
CA PRO A 256 8.01 -22.06 -0.82
C PRO A 256 6.75 -21.88 -1.66
N ASP A 257 6.77 -22.35 -2.90
CA ASP A 257 5.60 -22.36 -3.81
C ASP A 257 4.35 -22.98 -3.18
N SER A 258 4.51 -24.00 -2.33
CA SER A 258 3.41 -24.65 -1.61
C SER A 258 2.69 -23.68 -0.67
N THR A 259 3.40 -22.70 -0.11
CA THR A 259 2.85 -21.64 0.73
C THR A 259 2.26 -20.53 -0.13
N LEU A 260 2.97 -20.10 -1.18
CA LEU A 260 2.50 -19.04 -2.09
C LEU A 260 1.18 -19.41 -2.80
N LYS A 261 0.98 -20.69 -3.15
CA LYS A 261 -0.29 -21.19 -3.73
C LYS A 261 -1.49 -21.08 -2.79
N GLN A 262 -1.28 -20.83 -1.51
CA GLN A 262 -2.34 -20.64 -0.52
C GLN A 262 -2.68 -19.15 -0.31
N PHE A 263 -1.98 -18.22 -0.97
CA PHE A 263 -2.28 -16.79 -0.86
C PHE A 263 -3.73 -16.51 -1.30
N PRO A 264 -4.41 -15.53 -0.69
CA PRO A 264 -5.68 -15.03 -1.20
C PRO A 264 -5.55 -14.57 -2.66
N ASN A 265 -6.68 -14.47 -3.36
CA ASN A 265 -6.70 -13.99 -4.74
C ASN A 265 -5.99 -12.63 -4.85
N LEU A 266 -5.03 -12.51 -5.76
CA LEU A 266 -4.15 -11.36 -5.85
C LEU A 266 -4.35 -10.61 -7.18
N ALA A 267 -4.75 -9.34 -7.08
CA ALA A 267 -4.54 -8.34 -8.11
C ALA A 267 -3.29 -7.54 -7.76
N LEU A 268 -2.24 -7.67 -8.58
CA LEU A 268 -0.98 -6.95 -8.42
C LEU A 268 -0.80 -5.99 -9.60
N HIS A 269 -0.71 -4.70 -9.28
CA HIS A 269 -0.31 -3.67 -10.23
C HIS A 269 1.19 -3.39 -10.06
N ALA A 270 1.95 -3.50 -11.15
CA ALA A 270 3.36 -3.12 -11.20
C ALA A 270 3.53 -2.02 -12.25
N GLU A 271 4.50 -1.13 -12.04
CA GLU A 271 4.74 0.02 -12.90
C GLU A 271 6.10 -0.11 -13.58
N GLU A 272 6.17 0.24 -14.87
CA GLU A 272 7.41 0.34 -15.63
C GLU A 272 7.76 1.82 -15.82
N ILE A 273 8.89 2.24 -15.22
CA ILE A 273 9.34 3.65 -15.24
C ILE A 273 10.53 3.89 -16.20
N GLY A 274 10.86 2.89 -17.03
CA GLY A 274 11.93 2.93 -18.02
C GLY A 274 13.07 1.97 -17.69
N ARG A 275 13.99 1.79 -18.65
CA ARG A 275 15.26 1.09 -18.46
C ARG A 275 16.41 1.97 -18.94
N LYS A 276 17.52 1.99 -18.20
CA LYS A 276 18.74 2.74 -18.57
C LYS A 276 19.24 2.49 -20.01
N ASP A 277 18.95 1.33 -20.57
CA ASP A 277 19.36 0.90 -21.91
C ASP A 277 18.31 1.13 -23.02
N THR A 278 17.17 1.77 -22.69
CA THR A 278 16.11 2.11 -23.65
C THR A 278 16.08 3.61 -23.96
N PRO A 279 15.75 4.03 -25.21
CA PRO A 279 15.55 5.44 -25.52
C PRO A 279 14.46 6.06 -24.63
N GLY A 280 14.81 7.08 -23.84
CA GLY A 280 13.89 7.71 -22.89
C GLY A 280 13.88 7.11 -21.47
N GLY A 281 14.75 6.13 -21.18
CA GLY A 281 15.01 5.69 -19.81
C GLY A 281 15.67 6.78 -18.97
N LEU A 282 15.17 6.98 -17.75
CA LEU A 282 15.75 7.85 -16.74
C LEU A 282 16.99 7.22 -16.10
#